data_AF-A0A7S4T7S7-F1
#
_entry.id   AF-A0A7S4T7S7-F1
#
_cell.length_a   1.000
_cell.length_b   1.000
_cell.length_c   1.000
_cell.angle_alpha   90.00
_cell.angle_beta   90.00
_cell.angle_gamma   90.00
#
_symmetry.space_group_name_H-M   'P 1'
#
loop_
_entity.id
_entity.type
_entity.pdbx_description
1 polymer ?
#
loop_
_entity_poly.entity_id
_entity_poly.type
_entity_poly.pdbx_seq_one_letter_code
_entity_poly.pdbx_strand_id
1 'polypeptide(L)'
;AARRIASCWRGHCSRLVRDELLHKRDIKQRSNQVRILTSEHQHWNDQIALLQRRIEKSKPIHSAVKSIHDIRNDMAKLQAKIIENENNLVEQSRIHERMSPRSVEQGWQAQVEKNIDSARQAITKTKIDFLFNTKQKLRGLEENFEKSIEEMDRLKAKNGWYLKWRQEELERLWECQRRHHYKEKQKRQRQSIADERRKWEKIITRPSGKPEK
;
A
#
# COMPACT_ATOMS: atom_id res chain seq x y z
N ALA A 1 -56.43 -22.64 -31.16
CA ALA A 1 -55.50 -21.53 -31.44
C ALA A 1 -55.38 -20.52 -30.27
N ALA A 2 -56.49 -19.94 -29.79
CA ALA A 2 -56.48 -18.87 -28.78
C ALA A 2 -55.73 -19.18 -27.46
N ARG A 3 -55.90 -20.38 -26.89
CA ARG A 3 -55.18 -20.79 -25.67
C ARG A 3 -53.65 -20.80 -25.84
N ARG A 4 -53.16 -21.23 -27.01
CA ARG A 4 -51.72 -21.27 -27.33
C ARG A 4 -51.15 -19.85 -27.45
N ILE A 5 -51.89 -18.95 -28.10
CA ILE A 5 -51.53 -17.53 -28.21
C ILE A 5 -51.45 -16.88 -26.82
N ALA A 6 -52.47 -17.10 -25.97
CA ALA A 6 -52.49 -16.56 -24.61
C ALA A 6 -51.33 -17.10 -23.75
N SER A 7 -51.00 -18.39 -23.86
CA SER A 7 -49.86 -18.99 -23.16
C SER A 7 -48.53 -18.39 -23.62
N CYS A 8 -48.33 -18.24 -24.93
CA CYS A 8 -47.11 -17.61 -25.48
C CYS A 8 -46.97 -16.15 -25.03
N TRP A 9 -48.07 -15.39 -25.04
CA TRP A 9 -48.11 -14.00 -24.59
C TRP A 9 -47.77 -13.87 -23.11
N ARG A 10 -48.43 -14.65 -22.24
CA ARG A 10 -48.14 -14.67 -20.79
C ARG A 10 -46.67 -15.02 -20.53
N GLY A 11 -46.15 -16.05 -21.21
CA GLY A 11 -44.73 -16.41 -21.10
C GLY A 11 -43.78 -15.31 -21.59
N HIS A 12 -44.16 -14.52 -22.59
CA HIS A 12 -43.41 -13.34 -23.00
C HIS A 12 -43.43 -12.24 -21.94
N CYS A 13 -44.61 -11.88 -21.42
CA CYS A 13 -44.77 -10.89 -20.35
C CYS A 13 -43.97 -11.28 -19.09
N SER A 14 -44.06 -12.53 -18.65
CA SER A 14 -43.31 -13.01 -17.48
C SER A 14 -41.81 -12.92 -17.68
N ARG A 15 -41.29 -13.17 -18.90
CA ARG A 15 -39.86 -13.01 -19.22
C ARG A 15 -39.43 -11.55 -19.15
N LEU A 16 -40.23 -10.62 -19.67
CA LEU A 16 -39.93 -9.19 -19.57
C LEU A 16 -39.85 -8.72 -18.11
N VAL A 17 -40.83 -9.10 -17.29
CA VAL A 17 -40.85 -8.75 -15.85
C VAL A 17 -39.66 -9.37 -15.13
N ARG A 18 -39.36 -10.65 -15.39
CA ARG A 18 -38.21 -11.33 -14.80
C ARG A 18 -36.89 -10.64 -15.17
N ASP A 19 -36.70 -10.32 -16.45
CA ASP A 19 -35.45 -9.72 -16.92
C ASP A 19 -35.26 -8.31 -16.32
N GLU A 20 -36.34 -7.53 -16.14
CA GLU A 20 -36.30 -6.25 -15.43
C GLU A 20 -35.96 -6.42 -13.94
N LEU A 21 -36.56 -7.41 -13.27
CA LEU A 21 -36.26 -7.70 -11.86
C LEU A 21 -34.81 -8.15 -11.66
N LEU A 22 -34.30 -9.01 -12.55
CA LEU A 22 -32.90 -9.44 -12.55
C LEU A 22 -31.98 -8.24 -12.72
N HIS A 23 -32.28 -7.34 -13.67
CA HIS A 23 -31.50 -6.13 -13.87
C HIS A 23 -31.48 -5.23 -12.63
N LYS A 24 -32.65 -4.97 -12.02
CA LYS A 24 -32.76 -4.18 -10.78
C LYS A 24 -31.96 -4.80 -9.64
N ARG A 25 -32.05 -6.11 -9.47
CA ARG A 25 -31.28 -6.85 -8.47
C ARG A 25 -29.78 -6.71 -8.70
N ASP A 26 -29.33 -6.90 -9.94
CA ASP A 26 -27.92 -6.83 -10.30
C ASP A 26 -27.36 -5.42 -10.08
N ILE A 27 -28.10 -4.36 -10.46
CA ILE A 27 -27.71 -2.97 -10.15
C ILE A 27 -27.58 -2.77 -8.65
N LYS A 28 -28.59 -3.20 -7.87
CA LYS A 28 -28.60 -3.03 -6.41
C LYS A 28 -27.41 -3.73 -5.76
N GLN A 29 -27.11 -4.97 -6.17
CA GLN A 29 -25.97 -5.73 -5.66
C GLN A 29 -24.65 -5.01 -5.96
N ARG A 30 -24.41 -4.62 -7.22
CA ARG A 30 -23.18 -3.94 -7.62
C ARG A 30 -23.03 -2.58 -6.95
N SER A 31 -24.12 -1.81 -6.85
CA SER A 31 -24.13 -0.53 -6.13
C SER A 31 -23.77 -0.71 -4.65
N ASN A 32 -24.30 -1.73 -3.99
CA ASN A 32 -23.90 -2.06 -2.62
C ASN A 32 -22.42 -2.43 -2.52
N GLN A 33 -21.90 -3.18 -3.49
CA GLN A 33 -20.47 -3.55 -3.52
C GLN A 33 -19.58 -2.32 -3.71
N VAL A 34 -19.91 -1.41 -4.63
CA VAL A 34 -19.22 -0.12 -4.78
C VAL A 34 -19.27 0.68 -3.48
N ARG A 35 -20.41 0.69 -2.78
CA ARG A 35 -20.54 1.38 -1.49
C ARG A 35 -19.59 0.80 -0.44
N ILE A 36 -19.52 -0.52 -0.31
CA ILE A 36 -18.59 -1.19 0.61
C ILE A 36 -17.14 -0.87 0.25
N LEU A 37 -16.77 -0.99 -1.03
CA LEU A 37 -15.41 -0.68 -1.49
C LEU A 37 -15.05 0.80 -1.25
N THR A 38 -16.02 1.71 -1.36
CA THR A 38 -15.83 3.13 -1.09
C THR A 38 -15.60 3.39 0.40
N SER A 39 -16.39 2.75 1.28
CA SER A 39 -16.18 2.88 2.73
C SER A 39 -14.86 2.27 3.17
N GLU A 40 -14.47 1.12 2.62
CA GLU A 40 -13.17 0.50 2.89
C GLU A 40 -12.01 1.40 2.43
N HIS A 41 -12.06 1.90 1.19
CA HIS A 41 -11.05 2.84 0.69
C HIS A 41 -10.95 4.09 1.58
N GLN A 42 -12.07 4.65 2.04
CA GLN A 42 -12.04 5.78 2.97
C GLN A 42 -11.41 5.39 4.32
N HIS A 43 -11.80 4.25 4.88
CA HIS A 43 -11.22 3.74 6.12
C HIS A 43 -9.69 3.60 6.02
N TRP A 44 -9.18 3.03 4.93
CA TRP A 44 -7.74 2.86 4.73
C TRP A 44 -7.03 4.20 4.50
N ASN A 45 -7.65 5.16 3.81
CA ASN A 45 -7.12 6.53 3.74
C ASN A 45 -7.02 7.18 5.12
N ASP A 46 -8.03 7.01 5.96
CA ASP A 46 -8.02 7.56 7.32
C ASP A 46 -6.93 6.89 8.17
N GLN A 47 -6.73 5.56 8.05
CA GLN A 47 -5.65 4.86 8.73
C GLN A 47 -4.26 5.33 8.25
N ILE A 48 -4.07 5.52 6.94
CA ILE A 48 -2.83 6.07 6.38
C ILE A 48 -2.57 7.47 6.96
N ALA A 49 -3.59 8.33 6.96
CA ALA A 49 -3.47 9.69 7.50
C ALA A 49 -3.17 9.67 9.01
N LEU A 50 -3.78 8.76 9.77
CA LEU A 50 -3.49 8.58 11.20
C LEU A 50 -2.05 8.11 11.43
N LEU A 51 -1.54 7.17 10.64
CA LEU A 51 -0.15 6.74 10.74
C LEU A 51 0.82 7.84 10.32
N GLN A 52 0.55 8.55 9.24
CA GLN A 52 1.36 9.71 8.83
C GLN A 52 1.40 10.76 9.95
N ARG A 53 0.25 11.10 10.54
CA ARG A 53 0.18 11.99 11.70
C ARG A 53 0.91 11.42 12.91
N ARG A 54 0.86 10.11 13.16
CA ARG A 54 1.63 9.48 14.25
C ARG A 54 3.13 9.58 13.99
N ILE A 55 3.56 9.36 12.75
CA ILE A 55 4.95 9.50 12.32
C ILE A 55 5.41 10.95 12.50
N GLU A 56 4.62 11.92 12.03
CA GLU A 56 4.88 13.36 12.17
C GLU A 56 4.84 13.85 13.63
N LYS A 57 3.81 13.47 14.39
CA LYS A 57 3.65 13.83 15.82
C LYS A 57 4.62 13.09 16.71
N SER A 58 5.09 11.92 16.30
CA SER A 58 6.24 11.32 16.93
C SER A 58 7.41 12.25 16.64
N LYS A 59 7.60 13.22 17.55
CA LYS A 59 8.86 13.96 17.72
C LYS A 59 10.07 13.02 17.58
N PRO A 60 10.01 11.75 18.03
CA PRO A 60 11.02 10.76 17.74
C PRO A 60 11.42 10.56 16.30
N ILE A 61 10.67 10.85 15.23
CA ILE A 61 11.14 10.52 13.86
C ILE A 61 11.97 11.64 13.27
N HIS A 62 11.57 12.91 13.41
CA HIS A 62 12.44 14.02 13.04
C HIS A 62 13.65 14.11 13.99
N SER A 63 13.42 13.85 15.29
CA SER A 63 14.53 13.68 16.23
C SER A 63 15.24 12.34 16.09
N ALA A 64 14.70 11.29 15.46
CA ALA A 64 15.40 10.02 15.21
C ALA A 64 16.20 10.11 13.94
N VAL A 65 15.75 10.78 12.89
CA VAL A 65 16.60 11.05 11.73
C VAL A 65 17.77 11.92 12.17
N LYS A 66 17.51 12.96 12.98
CA LYS A 66 18.56 13.76 13.61
C LYS A 66 19.40 12.93 14.58
N SER A 67 18.80 12.12 15.44
CA SER A 67 19.52 11.25 16.38
C SER A 67 20.28 10.13 15.69
N ILE A 68 19.84 9.62 14.55
CA ILE A 68 20.52 8.64 13.72
C ILE A 68 21.74 9.32 13.11
N HIS A 69 21.58 10.54 12.60
CA HIS A 69 22.69 11.34 12.10
C HIS A 69 23.70 11.66 13.22
N ASP A 70 23.23 12.10 14.39
CA ASP A 70 24.06 12.40 15.56
C ASP A 70 24.79 11.14 16.07
N ILE A 71 24.08 10.01 16.19
CA ILE A 71 24.67 8.71 16.58
C ILE A 71 25.67 8.23 15.52
N ARG A 72 25.44 8.46 14.23
CA ARG A 72 26.41 8.14 13.16
C ARG A 72 27.66 9.01 13.26
N ASN A 73 27.50 10.30 13.57
CA ASN A 73 28.62 11.21 13.81
C ASN A 73 29.41 10.78 15.06
N ASP A 74 28.72 10.38 16.13
CA ASP A 74 29.36 9.87 17.34
C ASP A 74 30.04 8.51 17.11
N MET A 75 29.47 7.63 16.27
CA MET A 75 30.15 6.43 15.80
C MET A 75 31.43 6.76 15.03
N ALA A 76 31.39 7.72 14.12
CA ALA A 76 32.57 8.13 13.35
C ALA A 76 33.68 8.66 14.27
N LYS A 77 33.32 9.46 15.28
CA LYS A 77 34.26 9.95 16.30
C LYS A 77 34.85 8.82 17.13
N LEU A 78 34.02 7.89 17.61
CA LEU A 78 34.46 6.73 18.38
C LEU A 78 35.38 5.83 17.56
N GLN A 79 35.06 5.63 16.28
CA GLN A 79 35.87 4.83 15.36
C GLN A 79 37.23 5.50 15.10
N ALA A 80 37.26 6.81 14.87
CA ALA A 80 38.51 7.57 14.78
C ALA A 80 39.36 7.44 16.05
N LYS A 81 38.73 7.54 17.23
CA LYS A 81 39.40 7.37 18.53
C LYS A 81 39.94 5.96 18.74
N ILE A 82 39.22 4.92 18.28
CA ILE A 82 39.71 3.54 18.31
C ILE A 82 40.97 3.41 17.46
N ILE A 83 40.94 3.94 16.23
CA ILE A 83 42.09 3.90 15.31
C ILE A 83 43.30 4.64 15.89
N GLU A 84 43.07 5.82 16.47
CA GLU A 84 44.13 6.61 17.12
C GLU A 84 44.76 5.82 18.29
N ASN A 85 43.94 5.24 19.16
CA ASN A 85 44.45 4.43 20.28
C ASN A 85 45.19 3.17 19.81
N GLU A 86 44.72 2.52 18.74
CA GLU A 86 45.39 1.36 18.14
C GLU A 86 46.76 1.74 17.56
N ASN A 87 46.85 2.88 16.87
CA ASN A 87 48.12 3.40 16.36
C ASN A 87 49.09 3.71 17.51
N ASN A 88 48.62 4.38 18.56
CA ASN A 88 49.42 4.68 19.75
C ASN A 88 49.94 3.40 20.43
N LEU A 89 49.12 2.34 20.51
CA LEU A 89 49.53 1.04 21.04
C LEU A 89 50.65 0.41 20.19
N VAL A 90 50.52 0.46 18.86
CA VAL A 90 51.55 -0.03 17.94
C VAL A 90 52.85 0.75 18.11
N GLU A 91 52.79 2.07 18.25
CA GLU A 91 53.96 2.91 18.50
C GLU A 91 54.65 2.56 19.82
N GLN A 92 53.89 2.41 20.91
CA GLN A 92 54.45 1.99 22.20
C GLN A 92 55.08 0.59 22.14
N SER A 93 54.49 -0.32 21.38
CA SER A 93 55.04 -1.66 21.18
C SER A 93 56.37 -1.61 20.40
N ARG A 94 56.47 -0.78 19.37
CA ARG A 94 57.72 -0.54 18.63
C ARG A 94 58.80 0.12 19.49
N ILE A 95 58.41 1.05 20.37
CA ILE A 95 59.33 1.67 21.33
C ILE A 95 59.87 0.61 22.28
N HIS A 96 58.99 -0.26 22.79
CA HIS A 96 59.37 -1.37 23.67
C HIS A 96 60.41 -2.30 23.01
N GLU A 97 60.18 -2.71 21.76
CA GLU A 97 61.09 -3.57 20.99
C GLU A 97 62.46 -2.93 20.72
N ARG A 98 62.54 -1.60 20.67
CA ARG A 98 63.75 -0.84 20.32
C ARG A 98 64.45 -0.22 21.53
N MET A 99 64.07 -0.58 22.76
CA MET A 99 64.67 -0.01 23.95
C MET A 99 66.15 -0.37 24.09
N SER A 100 66.96 0.63 24.45
CA SER A 100 68.38 0.43 24.75
C SER A 100 68.57 -0.21 26.14
N PRO A 101 69.64 -0.99 26.37
CA PRO A 101 69.91 -1.60 27.69
C PRO A 101 69.96 -0.58 28.85
N ARG A 102 70.49 0.62 28.60
CA ARG A 102 70.53 1.71 29.58
C ARG A 102 69.14 2.21 29.99
N SER A 103 68.19 2.21 29.04
CA SER A 103 66.79 2.57 29.31
C SER A 103 66.10 1.51 30.17
N VAL A 104 66.45 0.24 29.99
CA VAL A 104 65.96 -0.89 30.80
C VAL A 104 66.44 -0.77 32.24
N GLU A 105 67.72 -0.51 32.46
CA GLU A 105 68.30 -0.29 33.81
C GLU A 105 67.67 0.90 34.54
N GLN A 106 67.20 1.92 33.81
CA GLN A 106 66.50 3.09 34.36
C GLN A 106 65.00 2.85 34.62
N GLY A 107 64.49 1.63 34.42
CA GLY A 107 63.10 1.26 34.70
C GLY A 107 62.08 1.69 33.65
N TRP A 108 62.51 2.19 32.48
CA TRP A 108 61.60 2.60 31.41
C TRP A 108 60.78 1.44 30.84
N GLN A 109 61.32 0.22 30.89
CA GLN A 109 60.62 -0.96 30.40
C GLN A 109 59.29 -1.19 31.14
N ALA A 110 59.31 -1.18 32.46
CA ALA A 110 58.10 -1.36 33.27
C ALA A 110 57.07 -0.25 33.03
N GLN A 111 57.53 0.97 32.76
CA GLN A 111 56.66 2.10 32.44
C GLN A 111 55.99 1.92 31.07
N VAL A 112 56.72 1.46 30.05
CA VAL A 112 56.18 1.20 28.70
C VAL A 112 55.21 0.02 28.72
N GLU A 113 55.52 -1.07 29.43
CA GLU A 113 54.59 -2.19 29.61
C GLU A 113 53.28 -1.76 30.28
N LYS A 114 53.36 -0.96 31.35
CA LYS A 114 52.18 -0.40 32.02
C LYS A 114 51.35 0.49 31.08
N ASN A 115 52.00 1.29 30.23
CA ASN A 115 51.32 2.12 29.25
C ASN A 115 50.62 1.28 28.17
N ILE A 116 51.26 0.20 27.71
CA ILE A 116 50.70 -0.76 26.74
C ILE A 116 49.44 -1.42 27.32
N ASP A 117 49.48 -1.87 28.58
CA ASP A 117 48.32 -2.49 29.22
C ASP A 117 47.18 -1.50 29.45
N SER A 118 47.50 -0.27 29.87
CA SER A 118 46.52 0.82 29.97
C SER A 118 45.88 1.14 28.62
N ALA A 119 46.66 1.17 27.54
CA ALA A 119 46.18 1.40 26.19
C ALA A 119 45.26 0.26 25.70
N ARG A 120 45.61 -1.00 25.97
CA ARG A 120 44.76 -2.17 25.67
C ARG A 120 43.42 -2.11 26.40
N GLN A 121 43.41 -1.72 27.68
CA GLN A 121 42.18 -1.55 28.45
C GLN A 121 41.33 -0.40 27.87
N ALA A 122 41.93 0.73 27.53
CA ALA A 122 41.25 1.87 26.92
C ALA A 122 40.63 1.53 25.55
N ILE A 123 41.36 0.80 24.69
CA ILE A 123 40.86 0.31 23.40
C ILE A 123 39.67 -0.62 23.62
N THR A 124 39.82 -1.60 24.52
CA THR A 124 38.77 -2.58 24.81
C THR A 124 37.50 -1.91 25.29
N LYS A 125 37.61 -0.97 26.25
CA LYS A 125 36.49 -0.18 26.75
C LYS A 125 35.80 0.60 25.61
N THR A 126 36.58 1.29 24.79
CA THR A 126 36.04 2.09 23.68
C THR A 126 35.35 1.22 22.62
N LYS A 127 35.89 0.03 22.32
CA LYS A 127 35.28 -0.95 21.41
C LYS A 127 33.98 -1.53 21.97
N ILE A 128 33.95 -1.85 23.27
CA ILE A 128 32.72 -2.32 23.95
C ILE A 128 31.64 -1.25 23.88
N ASP A 129 31.97 0.00 24.23
CA ASP A 129 31.03 1.13 24.14
C ASP A 129 30.53 1.33 22.70
N PHE A 130 31.42 1.27 21.71
CA PHE A 130 31.05 1.37 20.30
C PHE A 130 30.07 0.27 19.87
N LEU A 131 30.36 -0.99 20.19
CA LEU A 131 29.57 -2.15 19.76
C LEU A 131 28.21 -2.23 20.46
N PHE A 132 28.18 -2.07 21.78
CA PHE A 132 26.99 -2.36 22.58
C PHE A 132 26.16 -1.13 22.91
N ASN A 133 26.78 0.04 23.08
CA ASN A 133 26.02 1.25 23.40
C ASN A 133 25.62 2.01 22.14
N THR A 134 26.57 2.28 21.26
CA THR A 134 26.31 3.15 20.10
C THR A 134 25.68 2.39 18.93
N LYS A 135 26.29 1.29 18.50
CA LYS A 135 25.83 0.53 17.32
C LYS A 135 24.50 -0.19 17.56
N GLN A 136 24.30 -0.77 18.74
CA GLN A 136 23.02 -1.41 19.09
C GLN A 136 21.87 -0.41 19.13
N LYS A 137 22.09 0.78 19.71
CA LYS A 137 21.10 1.86 19.74
C LYS A 137 20.76 2.35 18.33
N LEU A 138 21.76 2.52 17.46
CA LEU A 138 21.55 2.87 16.06
C LEU A 138 20.66 1.84 15.36
N ARG A 139 21.02 0.55 15.47
CA ARG A 139 20.28 -0.54 14.85
C ARG A 139 18.83 -0.60 15.33
N GLY A 140 18.57 -0.44 16.63
CA GLY A 140 17.21 -0.42 17.15
C GLY A 140 16.37 0.75 16.61
N LEU A 141 16.98 1.91 16.40
CA LEU A 141 16.30 3.05 15.77
C LEU A 141 16.04 2.81 14.28
N GLU A 142 17.00 2.26 13.55
CA GLU A 142 16.87 1.92 12.13
C GLU A 142 15.75 0.87 11.91
N GLU A 143 15.74 -0.21 12.69
CA GLU A 143 14.71 -1.25 12.61
C GLU A 143 13.30 -0.71 12.91
N ASN A 144 13.17 0.20 13.88
CA ASN A 144 11.87 0.82 14.19
C ASN A 144 11.39 1.75 13.08
N PHE A 145 12.32 2.48 12.45
CA PHE A 145 12.02 3.35 11.32
C PHE A 145 11.59 2.51 10.10
N GLU A 146 12.33 1.44 9.80
CA GLU A 146 12.02 0.52 8.71
C GLU A 146 10.65 -0.15 8.90
N LYS A 147 10.35 -0.65 10.10
CA LYS A 147 9.01 -1.20 10.43
C LYS A 147 7.88 -0.20 10.19
N SER A 148 8.10 1.07 10.53
CA SER A 148 7.10 2.13 10.34
C SER A 148 6.86 2.43 8.86
N ILE A 149 7.91 2.38 8.04
CA ILE A 149 7.81 2.51 6.58
C ILE A 149 7.08 1.31 5.98
N GLU A 150 7.49 0.09 6.35
CA GLU A 150 6.84 -1.13 5.88
C GLU A 150 5.35 -1.15 6.20
N GLU A 151 4.96 -0.73 7.40
CA GLU A 151 3.54 -0.64 7.79
C GLU A 151 2.80 0.36 6.89
N MET A 152 3.40 1.51 6.62
CA MET A 152 2.82 2.52 5.72
C MET A 152 2.64 1.96 4.30
N ASP A 153 3.64 1.26 3.77
CA ASP A 153 3.60 0.70 2.43
C ASP A 153 2.58 -0.42 2.31
N ARG A 154 2.45 -1.29 3.33
CA ARG A 154 1.39 -2.31 3.40
C ARG A 154 0.00 -1.68 3.34
N LEU A 155 -0.21 -0.59 4.06
CA LEU A 155 -1.50 0.11 4.06
C LEU A 155 -1.79 0.82 2.74
N LYS A 156 -0.79 1.46 2.14
CA LYS A 156 -0.91 2.05 0.79
C LYS A 156 -1.23 0.99 -0.26
N ALA A 157 -0.57 -0.16 -0.21
CA ALA A 157 -0.85 -1.27 -1.12
C ALA A 157 -2.29 -1.77 -0.95
N LYS A 158 -2.75 -1.94 0.29
CA LYS A 158 -4.13 -2.34 0.58
C LYS A 158 -5.14 -1.29 0.09
N ASN A 159 -4.88 -0.01 0.33
CA ASN A 159 -5.71 1.09 -0.15
C ASN A 159 -5.79 1.13 -1.69
N GLY A 160 -4.64 0.96 -2.37
CA GLY A 160 -4.57 0.87 -3.82
C GLY A 160 -5.35 -0.32 -4.39
N TRP A 161 -5.34 -1.46 -3.69
CA TRP A 161 -6.16 -2.62 -4.04
C TRP A 161 -7.66 -2.27 -4.01
N TYR A 162 -8.15 -1.65 -2.92
CA TYR A 162 -9.56 -1.24 -2.84
C TYR A 162 -9.95 -0.19 -3.89
N LEU A 163 -9.06 0.76 -4.18
CA LEU A 163 -9.28 1.76 -5.23
C LEU A 163 -9.44 1.09 -6.60
N LYS A 164 -8.55 0.15 -6.95
CA LYS A 164 -8.61 -0.60 -8.20
C LYS A 164 -9.92 -1.37 -8.32
N TRP A 165 -10.29 -2.15 -7.31
CA TRP A 165 -11.53 -2.91 -7.31
C TRP A 165 -12.77 -2.03 -7.38
N ARG A 166 -12.75 -0.86 -6.72
CA ARG A 166 -13.83 0.12 -6.82
C ARG A 166 -14.00 0.62 -8.24
N GLN A 167 -12.91 0.94 -8.94
CA GLN A 167 -12.94 1.38 -10.33
C GLN A 167 -13.49 0.28 -11.25
N GLU A 168 -12.99 -0.95 -11.13
CA GLU A 168 -13.48 -2.08 -11.92
C GLU A 168 -14.98 -2.33 -11.70
N GLU A 169 -15.46 -2.24 -10.45
CA GLU A 169 -16.87 -2.47 -10.17
C GLU A 169 -17.76 -1.31 -10.64
N LEU A 170 -17.26 -0.08 -10.61
CA LEU A 170 -17.92 1.07 -11.24
C LEU A 170 -18.03 0.87 -12.75
N GLU A 171 -16.94 0.51 -13.43
CA GLU A 171 -16.96 0.25 -14.88
C GLU A 171 -17.99 -0.81 -15.25
N ARG A 172 -18.02 -1.93 -14.52
CA ARG A 172 -19.01 -3.00 -14.72
C ARG A 172 -20.44 -2.53 -14.50
N LEU A 173 -20.69 -1.70 -13.48
CA LEU A 173 -22.01 -1.12 -13.24
C LEU A 173 -22.45 -0.25 -14.42
N TRP A 174 -21.55 0.58 -14.93
CA TRP A 174 -21.82 1.43 -16.10
C TRP A 174 -22.05 0.60 -17.37
N GLU A 175 -21.28 -0.46 -17.59
CA GLU A 175 -21.50 -1.39 -18.70
C GLU A 175 -22.86 -2.08 -18.62
N CYS A 176 -23.28 -2.51 -17.43
CA CYS A 176 -24.61 -3.08 -17.21
C CYS A 176 -25.71 -2.08 -17.56
N GLN A 177 -25.59 -0.82 -17.13
CA GLN A 177 -26.54 0.23 -17.44
C GLN A 177 -26.57 0.55 -18.95
N ARG A 178 -25.40 0.70 -19.59
CA ARG A 178 -25.29 0.94 -21.04
C ARG A 178 -25.94 -0.18 -21.85
N ARG A 179 -25.65 -1.44 -21.50
CA ARG A 179 -26.26 -2.61 -22.16
C ARG A 179 -27.78 -2.63 -22.01
N HIS A 180 -28.30 -2.33 -20.82
CA HIS A 180 -29.73 -2.26 -20.59
C HIS A 180 -30.37 -1.12 -21.39
N HIS A 181 -29.79 0.08 -21.36
CA HIS A 181 -30.27 1.23 -22.11
C HIS A 181 -30.33 0.95 -23.62
N TYR A 182 -29.29 0.30 -24.17
CA TYR A 182 -29.27 -0.08 -25.58
C TYR A 182 -30.37 -1.10 -25.93
N LYS A 183 -30.58 -2.12 -25.09
CA LYS A 183 -31.68 -3.09 -25.26
C LYS A 183 -33.05 -2.41 -25.23
N GLU A 184 -33.27 -1.50 -24.29
CA GLU A 184 -34.52 -0.74 -24.19
C GLU A 184 -34.73 0.17 -25.41
N LYS A 185 -33.68 0.84 -25.90
CA LYS A 185 -33.73 1.65 -27.12
C LYS A 185 -34.12 0.80 -28.34
N GLN A 186 -33.49 -0.37 -28.52
CA GLN A 186 -33.84 -1.28 -29.60
C GLN A 186 -35.28 -1.79 -29.49
N LYS A 187 -35.74 -2.13 -28.28
CA LYS A 187 -37.11 -2.56 -28.02
C LYS A 187 -38.12 -1.47 -28.40
N ARG A 188 -37.89 -0.23 -27.97
CA ARG A 188 -38.72 0.94 -28.32
C ARG A 188 -38.76 1.17 -29.83
N GLN A 189 -37.61 1.07 -30.50
CA GLN A 189 -37.54 1.22 -31.96
C GLN A 189 -38.36 0.15 -32.68
N ARG A 190 -38.23 -1.12 -32.28
CA ARG A 190 -39.03 -2.22 -32.86
C ARG A 190 -40.53 -2.04 -32.62
N GLN A 191 -40.91 -1.57 -31.43
CA GLN A 191 -42.31 -1.26 -31.11
C GLN A 191 -42.83 -0.12 -31.99
N SER A 192 -42.07 0.97 -32.14
CA SER A 192 -42.43 2.10 -33.02
C SER A 192 -42.67 1.65 -34.45
N ILE A 193 -41.75 0.86 -35.02
CA ILE A 193 -41.89 0.32 -36.39
C ILE A 193 -43.14 -0.57 -36.50
N ALA A 194 -43.39 -1.43 -35.51
CA ALA A 194 -44.56 -2.30 -35.50
C ALA A 194 -45.87 -1.50 -35.38
N ASP A 195 -45.90 -0.45 -34.56
CA ASP A 195 -47.06 0.42 -34.39
C ASP A 195 -47.32 1.25 -35.64
N GLU A 196 -46.28 1.76 -36.30
CA GLU A 196 -46.40 2.38 -37.63
C GLU A 196 -46.97 1.40 -38.64
N ARG A 197 -46.43 0.18 -38.75
CA ARG A 197 -46.97 -0.85 -39.67
C ARG A 197 -48.45 -1.12 -39.40
N ARG A 198 -48.86 -1.26 -38.13
CA ARG A 198 -50.28 -1.45 -37.75
C ARG A 198 -51.16 -0.26 -38.10
N LYS A 199 -50.65 0.98 -38.00
CA LYS A 199 -51.39 2.18 -38.42
C LYS A 199 -51.63 2.21 -39.93
N TRP A 200 -50.64 1.75 -40.72
CA TRP A 200 -50.71 1.74 -42.18
C TRP A 200 -51.37 0.48 -42.75
N GLU A 201 -51.57 -0.57 -41.95
CA GLU A 201 -52.40 -1.73 -42.26
C GLU A 201 -53.89 -1.35 -42.20
N LYS A 202 -54.31 -0.44 -43.09
CA LYS A 202 -55.73 -0.19 -43.37
C LYS A 202 -56.27 -1.44 -44.07
N ILE A 203 -57.15 -2.18 -43.40
CA ILE A 203 -58.01 -3.16 -44.07
C ILE A 203 -58.96 -2.33 -44.94
N ILE A 204 -58.76 -2.31 -46.26
CA ILE A 204 -59.72 -1.71 -47.18
C ILE A 204 -60.98 -2.59 -47.11
N THR A 205 -61.98 -2.15 -46.35
CA THR A 205 -63.28 -2.80 -46.27
C THR A 205 -64.26 -2.04 -47.14
N ARG A 206 -64.93 -2.75 -48.05
CA ARG A 206 -66.07 -2.20 -48.81
C ARG A 206 -67.21 -1.81 -47.85
N PRO A 207 -68.18 -0.97 -48.26
CA PRO A 207 -69.38 -0.67 -47.48
C PRO A 207 -70.19 -1.91 -47.04
N SER A 208 -69.96 -3.06 -47.66
CA SER A 208 -70.54 -4.37 -47.30
C SER A 208 -69.80 -5.12 -46.19
N GLY A 209 -68.73 -4.56 -45.61
CA GLY A 209 -67.94 -5.16 -44.53
C GLY A 209 -67.01 -6.29 -44.94
N LYS A 210 -66.91 -6.61 -46.25
CA LYS A 210 -65.95 -7.61 -46.76
C LYS A 210 -64.59 -6.95 -47.07
N PRO A 211 -63.46 -7.56 -46.66
CA PRO A 211 -62.13 -7.07 -47.01
C PRO A 211 -61.92 -7.16 -48.53
N GLU A 212 -61.47 -6.06 -49.15
CA GLU A 212 -60.97 -6.07 -50.52
C GLU A 212 -59.63 -6.82 -50.54
N LYS A 213 -59.54 -7.83 -51.42
CA LYS A 213 -58.29 -8.54 -51.68
C LYS A 213 -57.32 -7.65 -52.43
#